data_AF-A0A1N7SWP3-F1
#
_entry.id   AF-A0A1N7SWP3-F1
#
_cell.length_a   1.000
_cell.length_b   1.000
_cell.length_c   1.000
_cell.angle_alpha   90.00
_cell.angle_beta   90.00
_cell.angle_gamma   90.00
#
_symmetry.space_group_name_H-M   'P 1'
#
loop_
_entity.id
_entity.type
_entity.pdbx_description
1 polymer ?
#
loop_
_entity_poly.entity_id
_entity_poly.type
_entity_poly.pdbx_seq_one_letter_code
_entity_poly.pdbx_strand_id
1 'polypeptide(L)'
;MSMRRPGGPLTPTRQGVGLVKDIEVLPQVDPRGLEYHWLRFQRGPRDNAPDSETVVVASGRVSVTPLYFDRTDENTYAKLAASLST
;
A
#
# COMPACT_ATOMS: atom_id res chain seq x y z
N MET A 1 -16.31 -15.30 25.11
CA MET A 1 -16.21 -15.62 23.66
C MET A 1 -16.86 -14.46 22.90
N SER A 2 -16.06 -13.53 22.34
CA SER A 2 -16.61 -12.36 21.62
C SER A 2 -16.87 -12.74 20.16
N MET A 3 -18.14 -12.77 19.76
CA MET A 3 -18.57 -13.01 18.37
C MET A 3 -17.98 -11.92 17.46
N ARG A 4 -17.18 -12.30 16.45
CA ARG A 4 -16.71 -11.36 15.42
C ARG A 4 -17.93 -10.75 14.73
N ARG A 5 -18.02 -9.42 14.69
CA ARG A 5 -19.04 -8.74 13.87
C ARG A 5 -18.86 -9.16 12.41
N PRO A 6 -19.94 -9.46 11.67
CA PRO A 6 -19.84 -9.61 10.22
C PRO A 6 -19.26 -8.30 9.65
N GLY A 7 -18.31 -8.42 8.71
CA GLY A 7 -17.73 -7.25 8.03
C GLY A 7 -18.81 -6.46 7.28
N GLY A 8 -18.56 -5.17 7.06
CA GLY A 8 -19.45 -4.33 6.24
C GLY A 8 -19.52 -4.80 4.77
N PRO A 9 -20.30 -4.13 3.91
CA PRO A 9 -20.54 -4.57 2.54
C PRO A 9 -19.25 -4.72 1.73
N LEU A 10 -19.23 -5.71 0.82
CA LEU A 10 -18.18 -5.87 -0.20
C LEU A 10 -18.15 -4.63 -1.10
N THR A 11 -16.96 -4.13 -1.40
CA THR A 11 -16.77 -2.87 -2.11
C THR A 11 -15.58 -2.99 -3.05
N PRO A 12 -15.78 -2.84 -4.38
CA PRO A 12 -14.69 -2.73 -5.33
C PRO A 12 -13.80 -1.52 -5.01
N THR A 13 -12.50 -1.68 -5.17
CA THR A 13 -11.50 -0.64 -4.84
C THR A 13 -10.38 -0.62 -5.85
N ARG A 14 -9.63 0.48 -5.86
CA ARG A 14 -8.32 0.59 -6.51
C ARG A 14 -7.22 0.40 -5.47
N GLN A 15 -6.06 -0.05 -5.92
CA GLN A 15 -4.87 -0.07 -5.08
C GLN A 15 -4.40 1.36 -4.82
N GLY A 16 -4.34 1.75 -3.55
CA GLY A 16 -3.80 3.03 -3.09
C GLY A 16 -2.28 2.98 -2.94
N VAL A 17 -1.70 4.13 -2.60
CA VAL A 17 -0.26 4.28 -2.34
C VAL A 17 0.16 3.69 -0.99
N GLY A 18 -0.80 3.21 -0.20
CA GLY A 18 -0.59 2.68 1.14
C GLY A 18 -0.43 3.77 2.21
N LEU A 19 -0.02 3.34 3.40
CA LEU A 19 0.09 4.21 4.59
C LEU A 19 1.54 4.40 5.07
N VAL A 20 2.50 3.71 4.46
CA VAL A 20 3.91 3.83 4.84
C VAL A 20 4.39 5.21 4.42
N LYS A 21 4.85 6.01 5.38
CA LYS A 21 5.42 7.35 5.16
C LYS A 21 6.94 7.31 5.01
N ASP A 22 7.57 6.48 5.83
CA ASP A 22 9.01 6.44 5.96
C ASP A 22 9.48 5.06 6.43
N ILE A 23 10.76 4.76 6.22
CA ILE A 23 11.43 3.54 6.67
C ILE A 23 12.69 3.95 7.42
N GLU A 24 12.73 3.62 8.70
CA GLU A 24 13.88 3.86 9.55
C GLU A 24 14.69 2.58 9.74
N VAL A 25 16.01 2.70 9.68
CA VAL A 25 16.95 1.61 9.92
C VAL A 25 17.49 1.73 11.33
N LEU A 26 17.16 0.76 12.18
CA LEU A 26 17.54 0.74 13.59
C LEU A 26 18.70 -0.26 13.80
N PRO A 27 19.94 0.22 13.99
CA PRO A 27 21.07 -0.67 14.28
C PRO A 27 20.93 -1.27 15.68
N GLN A 28 21.32 -2.52 15.82
CA GLN A 28 21.35 -3.29 17.07
C GLN A 28 22.55 -4.23 17.07
N VAL A 29 22.94 -4.67 18.26
CA VAL A 29 24.01 -5.66 18.46
C VAL A 29 23.42 -6.85 19.21
N ASP A 30 23.61 -8.05 18.69
CA ASP A 30 23.13 -9.27 19.36
C ASP A 30 24.03 -9.66 20.55
N PRO A 31 23.63 -10.61 21.41
CA PRO A 31 24.46 -11.03 22.55
C PRO A 31 25.84 -11.63 22.19
N ARG A 32 26.09 -11.97 20.92
CA ARG A 32 27.39 -12.46 20.42
C ARG A 32 28.27 -11.32 19.90
N GLY A 33 27.79 -10.09 19.91
CA GLY A 33 28.48 -8.93 19.38
C GLY A 33 28.28 -8.71 17.88
N LEU A 34 27.34 -9.41 17.23
CA LEU A 34 27.08 -9.24 15.80
C LEU A 34 26.08 -8.10 15.56
N GLU A 35 26.45 -7.18 14.66
CA GLU A 35 25.56 -6.10 14.23
C GLU A 35 24.43 -6.63 13.36
N TYR A 36 23.23 -6.12 13.60
CA TYR A 36 22.06 -6.35 12.78
C TYR A 36 21.16 -5.11 12.78
N HIS A 37 20.21 -5.06 11.85
CA HIS A 37 19.39 -3.87 11.65
C HIS A 37 17.92 -4.24 11.57
N TRP A 38 17.06 -3.53 12.30
CA TRP A 38 15.62 -3.59 12.13
C TRP A 38 15.15 -2.52 11.13
N LEU A 39 14.22 -2.89 10.25
CA LEU A 39 13.47 -1.92 9.46
C LEU A 39 12.18 -1.56 10.19
N ARG A 40 12.01 -0.28 10.55
CA ARG A 40 10.81 0.26 11.16
C ARG A 40 10.03 1.11 10.16
N PHE A 41 8.86 0.62 9.74
CA PHE A 41 7.96 1.36 8.86
C PHE A 41 7.12 2.35 9.67
N GLN A 42 7.31 3.65 9.42
CA GLN A 42 6.44 4.68 9.97
C GLN A 42 5.16 4.74 9.13
N ARG A 43 4.00 4.55 9.77
CA ARG A 43 2.69 4.59 9.10
C ARG A 43 1.92 5.81 9.55
N GLY A 44 1.18 6.42 8.64
CA GLY A 44 0.28 7.51 8.99
C GLY A 44 -0.69 7.85 7.86
N PRO A 45 -1.61 8.80 8.08
CA PRO A 45 -2.53 9.25 7.05
C PRO A 45 -1.75 9.74 5.83
N ARG A 46 -2.03 9.16 4.66
CA ARG A 46 -1.58 9.64 3.35
C ARG A 46 -2.80 9.87 2.48
N ASP A 47 -2.72 10.88 1.61
CA ASP A 47 -3.74 11.15 0.62
C ASP A 47 -3.88 9.94 -0.30
N ASN A 48 -4.91 9.16 -0.03
CA ASN A 48 -5.34 8.07 -0.89
C ASN A 48 -6.67 8.48 -1.52
N ALA A 49 -6.90 8.02 -2.75
CA ALA A 49 -8.17 8.25 -3.42
C ALA A 49 -9.33 7.66 -2.57
N PRO A 50 -10.54 8.25 -2.60
CA PRO A 50 -11.68 7.77 -1.83
C PRO A 50 -12.07 6.31 -2.10
N ASP A 51 -11.72 5.78 -3.27
CA ASP A 51 -11.93 4.41 -3.70
C ASP A 51 -10.74 3.48 -3.44
N SER A 52 -9.74 3.91 -2.65
CA SER A 52 -8.64 3.05 -2.23
C SER A 52 -9.08 2.01 -1.20
N GLU A 53 -8.39 0.88 -1.18
CA GLU A 53 -8.57 -0.17 -0.18
C GLU A 53 -8.39 0.35 1.26
N THR A 54 -7.45 1.27 1.48
CA THR A 54 -7.18 1.84 2.81
C THR A 54 -8.34 2.69 3.32
N VAL A 55 -8.96 3.50 2.46
CA VAL A 55 -10.12 4.35 2.82
C VAL A 55 -11.36 3.49 3.03
N VAL A 56 -11.60 2.51 2.16
CA VAL A 56 -12.76 1.61 2.27
C VAL A 56 -12.70 0.76 3.54
N VAL A 57 -11.54 0.19 3.88
CA VAL A 57 -11.37 -0.58 5.13
C VAL A 57 -11.58 0.32 6.35
N ALA A 58 -11.03 1.54 6.34
CA ALA A 58 -11.23 2.50 7.44
C ALA A 58 -12.71 2.86 7.65
N SER A 59 -13.55 2.76 6.61
CA SER A 59 -15.00 2.96 6.69
C SER A 59 -15.79 1.75 7.19
N GLY A 60 -15.13 0.66 7.59
CA GLY A 60 -15.78 -0.55 8.12
C GLY A 60 -16.35 -1.48 7.05
N ARG A 61 -15.98 -1.28 5.79
CA ARG A 61 -16.40 -2.09 4.63
C ARG A 61 -15.33 -3.13 4.28
N VAL A 62 -15.69 -4.13 3.48
CA VAL A 62 -14.74 -5.12 2.97
C VAL A 62 -14.25 -4.67 1.59
N SER A 63 -12.95 -4.48 1.47
CA SER A 63 -12.29 -4.11 0.21
C SER A 63 -12.11 -5.32 -0.71
N VAL A 64 -12.43 -5.16 -1.99
CA VAL A 64 -12.13 -6.11 -3.06
C VAL A 64 -11.34 -5.35 -4.13
N THR A 65 -10.05 -5.64 -4.26
CA THR A 65 -9.14 -4.95 -5.19
C THR A 65 -8.72 -5.93 -6.28
N PRO A 66 -9.17 -5.78 -7.54
CA PRO A 66 -8.64 -6.57 -8.64
C PRO A 66 -7.20 -6.11 -8.92
N LEU A 67 -6.25 -7.04 -8.88
CA LEU A 67 -4.84 -6.80 -9.17
C LEU A 67 -4.42 -7.61 -10.40
N TYR A 68 -3.51 -7.04 -11.18
CA TYR A 68 -2.88 -7.68 -12.33
C TYR A 68 -1.36 -7.54 -12.23
N PHE A 69 -0.61 -8.43 -12.88
CA PHE A 69 0.85 -8.47 -12.77
C PHE A 69 1.58 -7.53 -13.71
N ASP A 70 0.94 -7.05 -14.78
CA ASP A 70 1.55 -6.07 -15.66
C ASP A 70 1.83 -4.78 -14.90
N ARG A 71 3.05 -4.26 -15.08
CA ARG A 71 3.56 -3.06 -14.41
C ARG A 71 3.87 -1.94 -15.41
N THR A 72 3.46 -2.10 -16.67
CA THR A 72 3.55 -1.04 -17.66
C THR A 72 2.63 0.09 -17.22
N ASP A 73 3.20 1.27 -16.96
CA ASP A 73 2.40 2.47 -16.75
C ASP A 73 1.91 2.96 -18.11
N GLU A 74 0.69 2.54 -18.46
CA GLU A 74 0.05 2.86 -19.74
C GLU A 74 -0.04 4.37 -20.01
N ASN A 75 -0.21 5.18 -18.97
CA ASN A 75 -0.25 6.63 -19.12
C ASN A 75 1.13 7.18 -19.52
N THR A 76 2.19 6.64 -18.91
CA THR A 76 3.56 7.01 -19.25
C THR A 76 3.97 6.46 -20.62
N TYR A 77 3.59 5.22 -20.92
CA TYR A 77 3.81 4.62 -22.24
C TYR A 77 3.20 5.46 -23.35
N ALA A 78 1.93 5.87 -23.23
CA ALA A 78 1.25 6.69 -24.23
C ALA A 78 1.97 8.04 -24.47
N LYS A 79 2.44 8.70 -23.40
CA LYS A 79 3.23 9.94 -23.50
C LYS A 79 4.56 9.72 -24.20
N LEU A 80 5.26 8.64 -23.85
CA LEU A 80 6.55 8.31 -24.43
C LEU A 80 6.40 8.00 -25.94
N ALA A 81 5.43 7.16 -26.31
CA ALA A 81 5.13 6.82 -27.70
C ALA A 81 4.84 8.06 -28.55
N ALA A 82 4.06 9.01 -28.02
CA ALA A 82 3.79 10.27 -28.70
C ALA A 82 5.07 11.11 -28.89
N SER A 83 5.94 11.18 -27.87
CA SER A 83 7.17 11.98 -27.93
C SER A 83 8.24 11.41 -28.88
N LEU A 84 8.28 10.08 -29.07
CA LEU A 84 9.26 9.39 -29.90
C LEU A 84 8.82 9.23 -31.37
N SER A 85 7.56 9.52 -31.67
CA SER A 85 7.01 9.44 -33.03
C SER A 85 7.17 10.76 -33.81
N THR A 86 8.03 11.66 -33.33
CA THR A 86 8.43 12.93 -33.97
C THR A 86 9.82 12.78 -34.56
#